data_AF-A0A1I4RH76-F1
#
_entry.id   AF-A0A1I4RH76-F1
#
_cell.length_a   1.000
_cell.length_b   1.000
_cell.length_c   1.000
_cell.angle_alpha   90.00
_cell.angle_beta   90.00
_cell.angle_gamma   90.00
#
_symmetry.space_group_name_H-M   'P 1'
#
loop_
_entity.id
_entity.type
_entity.pdbx_description
1 polymer ?
#
loop_
_entity_poly.entity_id
_entity_poly.type
_entity_poly.pdbx_seq_one_letter_code
_entity_poly.pdbx_strand_id
1 'polypeptide(L)'
;MNKIFLLAGALLAGHPAFAAEPPPAPAVEAAPPAPQRTRFDHGELLATAIGAAHDLGALLGPEDTLAKALANYRQFEHSPATRRNLQSVFGDQRPFEFSGVAAGKGATRYRLGFPGRGYLSPSGSNYSWSAFKLDLLRNKAETRQRGSAEWKLVSVLNEGSSLLGANMFYDSKQTRAPGGLWYGSERYRIGTLMFGGLDAPATPAATAATADSARSAEGGPAGAASDVDKGRSGTIQGLELRSDMRQRGAVTELRYQLAAQSIVVKPGPLPVQDVSLKLRILNVNTAALSDFRRGLHAVVFGRVSADERGGLMQPLWERLLKTTLTQGVVMIVDELSARYNGNEAALKARLSFDQLREDDVATPGVLLQKMVADIDLRVPVELAKDLAYVMARPHFGADMDETKLRASSDAVAAKLIGKLVGGGFARVERNELRMTIQFKGGKLSADGKPLSLAVFAGG
;
A
#
# COMPACT_ATOMS: atom_id res chain seq x y z
N MET A 1 -8.53 -8.09 -4.93
CA MET A 1 -7.21 -7.48 -5.23
C MET A 1 -6.44 -7.19 -3.93
N ASN A 2 -5.15 -7.55 -3.88
CA ASN A 2 -4.11 -7.27 -2.87
C ASN A 2 -4.22 -7.85 -1.43
N LYS A 3 -3.78 -9.11 -1.26
CA LYS A 3 -3.44 -9.71 0.06
C LYS A 3 -2.16 -10.59 0.05
N ILE A 4 -1.47 -10.78 -1.08
CA ILE A 4 -0.32 -11.70 -1.18
C ILE A 4 1.00 -11.08 -0.69
N PHE A 5 1.09 -9.75 -0.54
CA PHE A 5 2.23 -9.08 0.10
C PHE A 5 2.18 -9.11 1.64
N LEU A 6 1.22 -9.82 2.27
CA LEU A 6 0.98 -9.77 3.72
C LEU A 6 2.05 -10.45 4.59
N LEU A 7 2.95 -11.31 4.12
CA LEU A 7 3.99 -11.83 5.03
C LEU A 7 5.16 -10.85 5.27
N ALA A 8 5.40 -9.92 4.35
CA ALA A 8 6.31 -8.79 4.56
C ALA A 8 5.54 -7.50 4.93
N GLY A 9 4.25 -7.40 4.55
CA GLY A 9 3.36 -6.26 4.80
C GLY A 9 2.52 -6.35 6.09
N ALA A 10 2.45 -7.49 6.77
CA ALA A 10 1.74 -7.60 8.07
C ALA A 10 2.39 -6.77 9.18
N LEU A 11 3.61 -6.25 8.98
CA LEU A 11 4.23 -5.26 9.87
C LEU A 11 3.86 -3.80 9.53
N LEU A 12 3.15 -3.52 8.42
CA LEU A 12 2.91 -2.14 7.93
C LEU A 12 1.46 -1.81 7.49
N ALA A 13 0.47 -2.69 7.66
CA ALA A 13 -0.89 -2.43 7.19
C ALA A 13 -1.97 -2.70 8.25
N GLY A 14 -2.12 -1.77 9.19
CA GLY A 14 -3.37 -1.61 9.93
C GLY A 14 -4.17 -0.46 9.32
N HIS A 15 -5.07 -0.72 8.37
CA HIS A 15 -6.16 0.22 8.01
C HIS A 15 -7.37 -0.57 7.50
N PRO A 16 -8.54 -0.48 8.15
CA PRO A 16 -9.80 -0.94 7.56
C PRO A 16 -10.33 0.11 6.57
N ALA A 17 -10.67 -0.33 5.36
CA ALA A 17 -11.51 0.45 4.45
C ALA A 17 -12.98 0.27 4.87
N PHE A 18 -13.60 1.34 5.37
CA PHE A 18 -15.05 1.38 5.54
C PHE A 18 -15.70 1.59 4.17
N ALA A 19 -16.44 0.59 3.68
CA ALA A 19 -17.41 0.79 2.61
C ALA A 19 -18.76 1.02 3.28
N ALA A 20 -19.36 2.18 3.05
CA ALA A 20 -20.76 2.42 3.41
C ALA A 20 -21.66 1.63 2.45
N GLU A 21 -22.62 0.91 3.00
CA GLU A 21 -23.61 0.15 2.24
C GLU A 21 -24.62 1.13 1.61
N PRO A 22 -24.90 1.04 0.30
CA PRO A 22 -25.92 1.88 -0.34
C PRO A 22 -27.33 1.49 0.15
N PRO A 23 -28.29 2.44 0.19
CA PRO A 23 -29.65 2.17 0.66
C PRO A 23 -30.36 1.15 -0.23
N PRO A 24 -31.25 0.31 0.34
CA PRO A 24 -31.89 -0.78 -0.38
C PRO A 24 -32.85 -0.26 -1.45
N ALA A 25 -32.68 -0.77 -2.68
CA ALA A 25 -33.65 -0.61 -3.76
C ALA A 25 -34.92 -1.45 -3.48
N PRO A 26 -36.11 -1.02 -3.99
CA PRO A 26 -37.36 -1.75 -3.78
C PRO A 26 -37.31 -3.16 -4.39
N ALA A 27 -37.90 -4.12 -3.67
CA ALA A 27 -37.86 -5.54 -3.97
C ALA A 27 -38.60 -5.89 -5.27
N VAL A 28 -37.87 -6.46 -6.22
CA VAL A 28 -38.42 -7.20 -7.36
C VAL A 28 -38.24 -8.68 -7.05
N GLU A 29 -39.31 -9.46 -7.20
CA GLU A 29 -39.35 -10.90 -6.98
C GLU A 29 -38.32 -11.61 -7.87
N ALA A 30 -37.28 -12.17 -7.26
CA ALA A 30 -36.10 -12.68 -7.94
C ALA A 30 -36.31 -14.13 -8.40
N ALA A 31 -35.98 -14.40 -9.67
CA ALA A 31 -35.78 -15.76 -10.17
C ALA A 31 -34.76 -16.52 -9.28
N PRO A 32 -34.88 -17.85 -9.15
CA PRO A 32 -33.96 -18.65 -8.34
C PRO A 32 -32.52 -18.33 -8.74
N PRO A 33 -31.64 -18.00 -7.76
CA PRO A 33 -30.29 -17.59 -8.07
C PRO A 33 -29.59 -18.72 -8.81
N ALA A 34 -29.12 -18.43 -10.02
CA ALA A 34 -28.18 -19.29 -10.70
C ALA A 34 -27.02 -19.60 -9.72
N PRO A 35 -26.52 -20.84 -9.68
CA PRO A 35 -25.41 -21.20 -8.78
C PRO A 35 -24.28 -20.20 -9.00
N GLN A 36 -24.03 -19.37 -7.99
CA GLN A 36 -22.93 -18.41 -8.02
C GLN A 36 -21.65 -19.22 -8.09
N ARG A 37 -21.04 -19.28 -9.27
CA ARG A 37 -19.70 -19.84 -9.43
C ARG A 37 -18.79 -19.07 -8.47
N THR A 38 -18.20 -19.84 -7.56
CA THR A 38 -17.47 -19.37 -6.40
C THR A 38 -16.46 -18.29 -6.76
N ARG A 39 -16.53 -17.22 -5.95
CA ARG A 39 -15.46 -16.26 -5.66
C ARG A 39 -14.07 -16.86 -5.88
N PHE A 40 -13.18 -16.08 -6.49
CA PHE A 40 -11.73 -16.31 -6.52
C PHE A 40 -11.24 -17.29 -5.45
N ASP A 41 -10.88 -18.51 -5.85
CA ASP A 41 -10.20 -19.48 -5.01
C ASP A 41 -8.71 -19.08 -4.83
N HIS A 42 -8.49 -17.87 -4.31
CA HIS A 42 -7.20 -17.43 -3.77
C HIS A 42 -6.85 -18.18 -2.46
N GLY A 43 -7.58 -19.25 -2.14
CA GLY A 43 -7.84 -19.69 -0.78
C GLY A 43 -6.65 -20.36 -0.13
N GLU A 44 -6.13 -21.44 -0.72
CA GLU A 44 -5.30 -22.36 0.04
C GLU A 44 -3.92 -21.79 0.40
N LEU A 45 -3.08 -21.39 -0.57
CA LEU A 45 -1.75 -20.84 -0.26
C LEU A 45 -1.84 -19.60 0.64
N LEU A 46 -2.75 -18.67 0.33
CA LEU A 46 -2.89 -17.44 1.10
C LEU A 46 -3.45 -17.71 2.51
N ALA A 47 -4.45 -18.56 2.66
CA ALA A 47 -4.97 -18.94 3.97
C ALA A 47 -3.92 -19.71 4.78
N THR A 48 -3.12 -20.55 4.13
CA THR A 48 -1.99 -21.26 4.75
C THR A 48 -0.95 -20.28 5.26
N ALA A 49 -0.55 -19.32 4.42
CA ALA A 49 0.39 -18.26 4.78
C ALA A 49 -0.14 -17.40 5.94
N ILE A 50 -1.43 -17.00 5.89
CA ILE A 50 -2.08 -16.23 6.96
C ILE A 50 -2.15 -17.05 8.26
N GLY A 51 -2.56 -18.32 8.20
CA GLY A 51 -2.62 -19.20 9.37
C GLY A 51 -1.25 -19.44 9.99
N ALA A 52 -0.22 -19.64 9.18
CA ALA A 52 1.16 -19.77 9.64
C ALA A 52 1.66 -18.47 10.29
N ALA A 53 1.41 -17.32 9.67
CA ALA A 53 1.77 -16.02 10.25
C ALA A 53 1.04 -15.75 11.57
N HIS A 54 -0.22 -16.17 11.68
CA HIS A 54 -1.01 -16.03 12.91
C HIS A 54 -0.47 -16.91 14.03
N ASP A 55 -0.25 -18.21 13.76
CA ASP A 55 0.31 -19.12 14.77
C ASP A 55 1.72 -18.68 15.20
N LEU A 56 2.56 -18.17 14.27
CA LEU A 56 3.88 -17.63 14.60
C LEU A 56 3.80 -16.30 15.36
N GLY A 57 2.86 -15.43 15.00
CA GLY A 57 2.65 -14.16 15.69
C GLY A 57 2.27 -14.36 17.15
N ALA A 58 1.51 -15.39 17.46
CA ALA A 58 1.17 -15.76 18.84
C ALA A 58 2.40 -16.16 19.69
N LEU A 59 3.52 -16.56 19.06
CA LEU A 59 4.79 -16.84 19.76
C LEU A 59 5.61 -15.59 20.07
N LEU A 60 5.40 -14.53 19.29
CA LEU A 60 6.15 -13.29 19.38
C LEU A 60 5.37 -12.36 20.31
N GLY A 61 5.61 -12.43 21.62
CA GLY A 61 5.05 -11.42 22.52
C GLY A 61 5.51 -10.02 22.11
N PRO A 62 4.69 -8.97 22.33
CA PRO A 62 5.04 -7.59 21.94
C PRO A 62 6.34 -7.08 22.60
N GLU A 63 6.72 -7.69 23.71
CA GLU A 63 7.95 -7.37 24.45
C GLU A 63 9.04 -8.44 24.36
N ASP A 64 8.77 -9.58 23.70
CA ASP A 64 9.71 -10.69 23.63
C ASP A 64 10.99 -10.32 22.86
N THR A 65 12.11 -10.85 23.34
CA THR A 65 13.41 -10.77 22.67
C THR A 65 13.45 -11.75 21.49
N LEU A 66 14.29 -11.48 20.48
CA LEU A 66 14.45 -12.44 19.37
C LEU A 66 15.10 -13.75 19.85
N ALA A 67 15.94 -13.69 20.88
CA ALA A 67 16.47 -14.89 21.52
C ALA A 67 15.37 -15.78 22.09
N LYS A 68 14.41 -15.18 22.81
CA LYS A 68 13.26 -15.90 23.37
C LYS A 68 12.34 -16.41 22.26
N ALA A 69 12.06 -15.60 21.24
CA ALA A 69 11.30 -16.01 20.08
C ALA A 69 11.93 -17.23 19.36
N LEU A 70 13.24 -17.24 19.17
CA LEU A 70 13.96 -18.36 18.56
C LEU A 70 13.89 -19.63 19.43
N ALA A 71 14.02 -19.49 20.76
CA ALA A 71 13.87 -20.61 21.68
C ALA A 71 12.45 -21.20 21.61
N ASN A 72 11.43 -20.34 21.63
CA ASN A 72 10.03 -20.73 21.50
C ASN A 72 9.75 -21.40 20.14
N TYR A 73 10.28 -20.85 19.05
CA TYR A 73 10.07 -21.37 17.70
C TYR A 73 10.55 -22.83 17.55
N ARG A 74 11.66 -23.21 18.19
CA ARG A 74 12.18 -24.58 18.13
C ARG A 74 11.20 -25.62 18.69
N GLN A 75 10.48 -25.23 19.74
CA GLN A 75 9.52 -26.07 20.45
C GLN A 75 8.09 -25.92 19.91
N PHE A 76 7.85 -24.88 19.12
CA PHE A 76 6.53 -24.55 18.62
C PHE A 76 6.05 -25.52 17.54
N GLU A 77 4.77 -25.86 17.62
CA GLU A 77 4.04 -26.54 16.56
C GLU A 77 2.88 -25.65 16.11
N HIS A 78 2.75 -25.49 14.80
CA HIS A 78 1.58 -24.88 14.19
C HIS A 78 0.30 -25.64 14.57
N SER A 79 -0.86 -24.99 14.47
CA SER A 79 -2.13 -25.65 14.72
C SER A 79 -2.32 -26.87 13.78
N PRO A 80 -3.11 -27.90 14.15
CA PRO A 80 -3.32 -29.06 13.29
C PRO A 80 -3.83 -28.70 11.88
N ALA A 81 -4.68 -27.68 11.77
CA ALA A 81 -5.16 -27.17 10.48
C ALA A 81 -4.02 -26.55 9.67
N THR A 82 -3.25 -25.63 10.29
CA THR A 82 -2.10 -24.98 9.64
C THR A 82 -1.04 -26.00 9.23
N ARG A 83 -0.69 -27.00 10.06
CA ARG A 83 0.29 -28.04 9.71
C ARG A 83 -0.12 -28.85 8.49
N ARG A 84 -1.39 -29.27 8.40
CA ARG A 84 -1.90 -29.99 7.22
C ARG A 84 -1.75 -29.15 5.96
N ASN A 85 -2.12 -27.88 6.04
CA ASN A 85 -2.02 -26.98 4.91
C ASN A 85 -0.56 -26.68 4.53
N LEU A 86 0.32 -26.49 5.52
CA LEU A 86 1.75 -26.31 5.29
C LEU A 86 2.37 -27.54 4.62
N GLN A 87 2.00 -28.75 5.08
CA GLN A 87 2.44 -30.00 4.45
C GLN A 87 1.94 -30.13 3.01
N SER A 88 0.68 -29.78 2.75
CA SER A 88 0.07 -29.79 1.41
C SER A 88 0.81 -28.86 0.44
N VAL A 89 1.04 -27.62 0.87
CA VAL A 89 1.56 -26.55 0.01
C VAL A 89 3.08 -26.56 -0.08
N PHE A 90 3.77 -26.78 1.02
CA PHE A 90 5.23 -26.67 1.12
C PHE A 90 5.94 -28.02 1.21
N GLY A 91 5.21 -29.14 1.33
CA GLY A 91 5.81 -30.46 1.59
C GLY A 91 6.46 -30.57 2.97
N ASP A 92 6.29 -29.57 3.83
CA ASP A 92 6.91 -29.47 5.16
C ASP A 92 5.98 -28.71 6.10
N GLN A 93 5.84 -29.20 7.33
CA GLN A 93 5.08 -28.53 8.39
C GLN A 93 5.82 -27.35 9.01
N ARG A 94 7.12 -27.19 8.75
CA ARG A 94 7.98 -26.10 9.24
C ARG A 94 8.85 -25.55 8.09
N PRO A 95 8.26 -24.90 7.08
CA PRO A 95 9.01 -24.46 5.90
C PRO A 95 9.99 -23.31 6.18
N PHE A 96 10.00 -22.75 7.39
CA PHE A 96 10.88 -21.65 7.77
C PHE A 96 12.08 -22.17 8.57
N GLU A 97 13.27 -21.86 8.11
CA GLU A 97 14.50 -22.12 8.85
C GLU A 97 14.83 -20.90 9.70
N PHE A 98 14.83 -21.04 11.03
CA PHE A 98 15.21 -19.95 11.93
C PHE A 98 16.42 -20.35 12.78
N SER A 99 17.50 -19.58 12.64
CA SER A 99 18.75 -19.82 13.37
C SER A 99 19.30 -18.54 13.97
N GLY A 100 20.11 -18.68 15.02
CA GLY A 100 20.81 -17.59 15.66
C GLY A 100 22.25 -18.02 15.92
N VAL A 101 23.21 -17.20 15.50
CA VAL A 101 24.64 -17.43 15.71
C VAL A 101 25.26 -16.22 16.40
N ALA A 102 26.17 -16.48 17.34
CA ALA A 102 26.94 -15.41 17.96
C ALA A 102 27.73 -14.64 16.90
N ALA A 103 27.76 -13.33 17.03
CA ALA A 103 28.52 -12.40 16.20
C ALA A 103 29.51 -11.62 17.09
N GLY A 104 30.45 -10.90 16.46
CA GLY A 104 31.45 -10.11 17.19
C GLY A 104 30.84 -9.10 18.17
N LYS A 105 31.56 -8.81 19.27
CA LYS A 105 31.15 -7.87 20.33
C LYS A 105 29.87 -8.24 21.08
N GLY A 106 29.59 -9.55 21.20
CA GLY A 106 28.41 -10.06 21.92
C GLY A 106 27.08 -9.80 21.20
N ALA A 107 27.14 -9.44 19.92
CA ALA A 107 25.95 -9.38 19.06
C ALA A 107 25.48 -10.79 18.69
N THR A 108 24.23 -10.91 18.26
CA THR A 108 23.68 -12.14 17.69
C THR A 108 23.18 -11.85 16.28
N ARG A 109 23.57 -12.69 15.32
CA ARG A 109 23.02 -12.68 13.97
C ARG A 109 21.96 -13.77 13.87
N TYR A 110 20.72 -13.35 13.66
CA TYR A 110 19.60 -14.22 13.36
C TYR A 110 19.44 -14.35 11.86
N ARG A 111 19.09 -15.55 11.39
CA ARG A 111 18.81 -15.83 9.98
C ARG A 111 17.47 -16.54 9.88
N LEU A 112 16.59 -15.98 9.07
CA LEU A 112 15.35 -16.61 8.65
C LEU A 112 15.48 -16.97 7.16
N GLY A 113 15.36 -18.25 6.86
CA GLY A 113 15.36 -18.79 5.51
C GLY A 113 13.98 -19.33 5.16
N PHE A 114 13.58 -19.15 3.90
CA PHE A 114 12.40 -19.79 3.34
C PHE A 114 12.78 -20.32 1.96
N PRO A 115 12.74 -21.64 1.73
CA PRO A 115 13.23 -22.24 0.51
C PRO A 115 12.34 -21.86 -0.67
N GLY A 116 12.96 -21.73 -1.85
CA GLY A 116 12.22 -21.51 -3.09
C GLY A 116 11.49 -22.78 -3.50
N ARG A 117 10.26 -22.64 -3.97
CA ARG A 117 9.44 -23.75 -4.48
C ARG A 117 8.46 -23.27 -5.55
N GLY A 118 7.98 -24.24 -6.33
CA GLY A 118 6.77 -24.13 -7.14
C GLY A 118 5.65 -24.95 -6.51
N TYR A 119 4.41 -24.49 -6.66
CA TYR A 119 3.20 -25.16 -6.19
C TYR A 119 2.08 -24.95 -7.21
N LEU A 120 1.52 -26.05 -7.69
CA LEU A 120 0.33 -26.06 -8.54
C LEU A 120 -0.87 -26.41 -7.67
N SER A 121 -1.80 -25.47 -7.49
CA SER A 121 -3.00 -25.73 -6.70
C SER A 121 -3.92 -26.73 -7.38
N PRO A 122 -4.82 -27.39 -6.63
CA PRO A 122 -5.89 -28.21 -7.21
C PRO A 122 -6.77 -27.43 -8.21
N SER A 123 -6.89 -26.12 -8.04
CA SER A 123 -7.60 -25.21 -8.95
C SER A 123 -6.79 -24.78 -10.19
N GLY A 124 -5.61 -25.36 -10.42
CA GLY A 124 -4.77 -25.08 -11.59
C GLY A 124 -3.95 -23.79 -11.52
N SER A 125 -3.93 -23.12 -10.37
CA SER A 125 -3.12 -21.92 -10.16
C SER A 125 -1.66 -22.29 -9.87
N ASN A 126 -0.72 -21.69 -10.60
CA ASN A 126 0.71 -21.91 -10.41
C ASN A 126 1.32 -20.78 -9.58
N TYR A 127 1.92 -21.16 -8.46
CA TYR A 127 2.64 -20.30 -7.56
C TYR A 127 4.12 -20.68 -7.61
N SER A 128 5.00 -19.70 -7.77
CA SER A 128 6.44 -19.95 -7.69
C SER A 128 7.13 -18.84 -6.94
N TRP A 129 8.12 -19.19 -6.14
CA TRP A 129 8.95 -18.21 -5.45
C TRP A 129 10.38 -18.73 -5.34
N SER A 130 11.31 -17.79 -5.45
CA SER A 130 12.72 -18.04 -5.13
C SER A 130 12.94 -18.17 -3.62
N ALA A 131 14.09 -18.71 -3.23
CA ALA A 131 14.49 -18.71 -1.83
C ALA A 131 14.54 -17.28 -1.28
N PHE A 132 13.95 -17.09 -0.12
CA PHE A 132 13.99 -15.85 0.66
C PHE A 132 14.97 -16.00 1.82
N LYS A 133 15.75 -14.95 2.07
CA LYS A 133 16.68 -14.88 3.19
C LYS A 133 16.56 -13.54 3.88
N LEU A 134 16.43 -13.56 5.20
CA LEU A 134 16.48 -12.40 6.07
C LEU A 134 17.60 -12.58 7.09
N ASP A 135 18.57 -11.67 7.07
CA ASP A 135 19.63 -11.55 8.07
C ASP A 135 19.29 -10.39 9.02
N LEU A 136 19.32 -10.66 10.33
CA LEU A 136 19.07 -9.68 11.39
C LEU A 136 20.24 -9.69 12.38
N LEU A 137 20.97 -8.58 12.48
CA LEU A 137 22.02 -8.39 13.48
C LEU A 137 21.49 -7.59 14.65
N ARG A 138 21.47 -8.16 15.86
CA ARG A 138 21.12 -7.47 17.10
C ARG A 138 22.33 -7.34 18.03
N ASN A 139 22.43 -6.22 18.74
CA ASN A 139 23.44 -6.06 19.80
C ASN A 139 23.09 -6.89 21.04
N LYS A 140 24.04 -7.03 21.97
CA LYS A 140 23.87 -7.76 23.23
C LYS A 140 22.65 -7.32 24.06
N ALA A 141 22.37 -6.02 24.07
CA ALA A 141 21.24 -5.44 24.81
C ALA A 141 19.89 -5.54 24.08
N GLU A 142 19.88 -6.05 22.85
CA GLU A 142 18.71 -6.07 21.95
C GLU A 142 18.03 -4.70 21.74
N THR A 143 18.77 -3.62 21.96
CA THR A 143 18.31 -2.24 21.77
C THR A 143 18.66 -1.70 20.39
N ARG A 144 19.50 -2.38 19.61
CA ARG A 144 19.85 -1.98 18.23
C ARG A 144 19.74 -3.17 17.31
N GLN A 145 19.14 -2.97 16.15
CA GLN A 145 19.07 -3.99 15.10
C GLN A 145 19.40 -3.43 13.72
N ARG A 146 20.00 -4.28 12.89
CA ARG A 146 20.13 -4.07 11.44
C ARG A 146 19.57 -5.28 10.72
N GLY A 147 18.68 -5.05 9.77
CA GLY A 147 18.10 -6.11 8.95
C GLY A 147 18.47 -5.94 7.49
N SER A 148 18.61 -7.05 6.78
CA SER A 148 18.65 -7.08 5.33
C SER A 148 17.93 -8.33 4.84
N ALA A 149 17.10 -8.22 3.80
CA ALA A 149 16.50 -9.37 3.14
C ALA A 149 16.53 -9.23 1.62
N GLU A 150 16.57 -10.36 0.94
CA GLU A 150 16.49 -10.45 -0.52
C GLU A 150 15.45 -11.51 -0.90
N TRP A 151 14.62 -11.18 -1.87
CA TRP A 151 13.70 -12.11 -2.51
C TRP A 151 13.70 -11.87 -4.02
N LYS A 152 14.25 -12.82 -4.79
CA LYS A 152 14.52 -12.60 -6.22
C LYS A 152 13.25 -12.62 -7.06
N LEU A 153 12.33 -13.51 -6.73
CA LEU A 153 11.11 -13.75 -7.51
C LEU A 153 9.98 -14.28 -6.62
N VAL A 154 8.78 -13.76 -6.85
CA VAL A 154 7.48 -14.33 -6.47
C VAL A 154 6.54 -14.18 -7.66
N SER A 155 5.90 -15.26 -8.09
CA SER A 155 4.92 -15.26 -9.15
C SER A 155 3.67 -16.05 -8.77
N VAL A 156 2.53 -15.56 -9.25
CA VAL A 156 1.22 -16.19 -9.16
C VAL A 156 0.62 -16.13 -10.55
N LEU A 157 0.25 -17.28 -11.11
CA LEU A 157 -0.35 -17.43 -12.42
C LEU A 157 -1.65 -18.23 -12.26
N ASN A 158 -2.78 -17.60 -12.52
CA ASN A 158 -4.12 -18.19 -12.44
C ASN A 158 -4.83 -18.01 -13.80
N GLU A 159 -5.92 -18.74 -14.06
CA GLU A 159 -6.68 -18.80 -15.34
C GLU A 159 -7.16 -17.44 -15.92
N GLY A 160 -6.97 -16.32 -15.22
CA GLY A 160 -7.23 -14.99 -15.75
C GLY A 160 -6.40 -13.88 -15.11
N SER A 161 -5.40 -14.22 -14.31
CA SER A 161 -4.59 -13.21 -13.62
C SER A 161 -3.17 -13.70 -13.40
N SER A 162 -2.23 -12.79 -13.55
CA SER A 162 -0.83 -12.95 -13.22
C SER A 162 -0.42 -11.85 -12.25
N LEU A 163 0.45 -12.21 -11.32
CA LEU A 163 1.19 -11.30 -10.47
C LEU A 163 2.63 -11.77 -10.46
N LEU A 164 3.59 -10.89 -10.75
CA LEU A 164 5.01 -11.18 -10.67
C LEU A 164 5.71 -10.04 -9.95
N GLY A 165 6.38 -10.36 -8.86
CA GLY A 165 7.31 -9.47 -8.16
C GLY A 165 8.73 -9.98 -8.32
N ALA A 166 9.66 -9.13 -8.74
CA ALA A 166 11.06 -9.49 -8.92
C ALA A 166 12.01 -8.47 -8.29
N ASN A 167 13.20 -8.95 -7.92
CA ASN A 167 14.30 -8.15 -7.37
C ASN A 167 13.86 -7.35 -6.14
N MET A 168 13.30 -8.05 -5.14
CA MET A 168 12.82 -7.46 -3.91
C MET A 168 13.93 -7.41 -2.85
N PHE A 169 14.05 -6.26 -2.19
CA PHE A 169 15.07 -6.01 -1.16
C PHE A 169 14.45 -5.31 0.04
N TYR A 170 14.97 -5.62 1.22
CA TYR A 170 14.68 -4.94 2.47
C TYR A 170 16.00 -4.59 3.16
N ASP A 171 16.08 -3.40 3.72
CA ASP A 171 17.17 -2.95 4.59
C ASP A 171 16.60 -2.17 5.77
N SER A 172 17.13 -2.39 6.98
CA SER A 172 16.73 -1.63 8.15
C SER A 172 17.87 -1.34 9.13
N LYS A 173 17.75 -0.22 9.84
CA LYS A 173 18.62 0.18 10.94
C LYS A 173 17.75 0.82 12.01
N GLN A 174 17.57 0.12 13.13
CA GLN A 174 16.63 0.55 14.16
C GLN A 174 17.23 0.47 15.57
N THR A 175 16.71 1.30 16.46
CA THR A 175 17.02 1.35 17.89
C THR A 175 15.72 1.31 18.69
N ARG A 176 15.64 0.43 19.70
CA ARG A 176 14.48 0.30 20.57
C ARG A 176 14.58 1.30 21.73
N ALA A 177 13.54 2.09 21.94
CA ALA A 177 13.42 2.99 23.08
C ALA A 177 12.83 2.27 24.31
N PRO A 178 12.92 2.85 25.53
CA PRO A 178 12.34 2.28 26.75
C PRO A 178 10.84 1.98 26.69
N GLY A 179 10.07 2.71 25.86
CA GLY A 179 8.65 2.45 25.61
C GLY A 179 8.35 1.32 24.61
N GLY A 180 9.35 0.50 24.27
CA GLY A 180 9.23 -0.65 23.38
C GLY A 180 9.25 -0.31 21.88
N LEU A 181 9.01 0.94 21.50
CA LEU A 181 9.00 1.42 20.12
C LEU A 181 10.39 1.34 19.45
N TRP A 182 10.41 0.99 18.17
CA TRP A 182 11.61 0.98 17.34
C TRP A 182 11.69 2.27 16.52
N TYR A 183 12.86 2.91 16.56
CA TYR A 183 13.17 4.17 15.86
C TYR A 183 14.32 3.96 14.89
N GLY A 184 14.33 4.68 13.78
CA GLY A 184 15.32 4.55 12.72
C GLY A 184 14.66 4.37 11.37
N SER A 185 15.40 3.81 10.42
CA SER A 185 15.02 3.77 9.01
C SER A 185 14.78 2.35 8.50
N GLU A 186 13.79 2.18 7.63
CA GLU A 186 13.58 0.99 6.82
C GLU A 186 13.46 1.39 5.34
N ARG A 187 13.90 0.49 4.46
CA ARG A 187 13.79 0.63 3.02
C ARG A 187 13.34 -0.70 2.43
N TYR A 188 12.29 -0.66 1.63
CA TYR A 188 11.79 -1.75 0.82
C TYR A 188 11.93 -1.34 -0.65
N ARG A 189 12.39 -2.25 -1.49
CA ARG A 189 12.50 -2.03 -2.94
C ARG A 189 11.96 -3.24 -3.67
N ILE A 190 11.17 -3.01 -4.72
CA ILE A 190 10.76 -4.02 -5.69
C ILE A 190 11.24 -3.54 -7.04
N GLY A 191 12.17 -4.28 -7.66
CA GLY A 191 12.70 -3.91 -8.97
C GLY A 191 11.61 -3.88 -10.03
N THR A 192 10.77 -4.92 -10.07
CA THR A 192 9.66 -5.01 -11.03
C THR A 192 8.44 -5.64 -10.36
N LEU A 193 7.27 -5.03 -10.58
CA LEU A 193 5.97 -5.60 -10.25
C LEU A 193 5.10 -5.62 -11.51
N MET A 194 4.70 -6.80 -11.97
CA MET A 194 3.79 -6.99 -13.09
C MET A 194 2.47 -7.56 -12.61
N PHE A 195 1.39 -7.12 -13.21
CA PHE A 195 0.06 -7.67 -13.00
C PHE A 195 -0.71 -7.69 -14.32
N GLY A 196 -1.62 -8.63 -14.52
CA GLY A 196 -2.54 -8.58 -15.67
C GLY A 196 -3.15 -9.92 -16.03
N GLY A 197 -4.03 -9.91 -17.04
CA GLY A 197 -4.56 -11.15 -17.64
C GLY A 197 -3.47 -11.99 -18.31
N LEU A 198 -3.70 -13.31 -18.45
CA LEU A 198 -2.76 -14.26 -19.05
C LEU A 198 -2.38 -13.93 -20.50
N ASP A 199 -3.17 -13.11 -21.20
CA ASP A 199 -2.91 -12.69 -22.58
C ASP A 199 -1.79 -11.64 -22.71
N ALA A 200 -1.18 -11.21 -21.60
CA ALA A 200 -0.02 -10.35 -21.64
C ALA A 200 1.17 -11.09 -22.28
N PRO A 201 1.87 -10.51 -23.28
CA PRO A 201 2.98 -11.19 -23.95
C PRO A 201 4.04 -11.61 -22.94
N ALA A 202 4.42 -12.90 -22.98
CA ALA A 202 5.43 -13.46 -22.11
C ALA A 202 6.75 -12.67 -22.25
N THR A 203 7.15 -11.98 -21.18
CA THR A 203 8.48 -11.36 -21.11
C THR A 203 9.52 -12.43 -20.80
N PRO A 204 10.81 -12.27 -21.16
CA PRO A 204 11.86 -13.25 -20.87
C PRO A 204 11.95 -13.67 -19.40
N ALA A 205 11.60 -12.77 -18.47
CA ALA A 205 11.52 -13.07 -17.04
C ALA A 205 10.35 -14.01 -16.69
N ALA A 206 9.19 -13.85 -17.36
CA ALA A 206 8.08 -14.79 -17.27
C ALA A 206 8.43 -16.12 -17.97
N THR A 207 9.14 -16.06 -19.10
CA THR A 207 9.59 -17.24 -19.86
C THR A 207 10.60 -18.09 -19.10
N ALA A 208 11.50 -17.48 -18.33
CA ALA A 208 12.43 -18.21 -17.46
C ALA A 208 11.71 -18.88 -16.27
N ALA A 209 10.70 -18.22 -15.69
CA ALA A 209 9.88 -18.80 -14.63
C ALA A 209 8.95 -19.92 -15.16
N THR A 210 8.45 -19.81 -16.39
CA THR A 210 7.66 -20.87 -17.03
C THR A 210 8.53 -22.00 -17.57
N ALA A 211 9.79 -21.78 -17.97
CA ALA A 211 10.68 -22.84 -18.44
C ALA A 211 10.99 -23.89 -17.35
N ASP A 212 11.13 -23.47 -16.09
CA ASP A 212 11.26 -24.40 -14.96
C ASP A 212 9.92 -25.08 -14.59
N SER A 213 8.79 -24.44 -14.88
CA SER A 213 7.44 -24.98 -14.59
C SER A 213 6.90 -25.91 -15.69
N ALA A 214 7.33 -25.73 -16.94
CA ALA A 214 6.83 -26.46 -18.10
C ALA A 214 7.25 -27.93 -18.14
N ARG A 215 8.18 -28.36 -17.28
CA ARG A 215 8.57 -29.78 -17.15
C ARG A 215 7.61 -30.62 -16.30
N SER A 216 6.54 -30.04 -15.73
CA SER A 216 5.65 -30.75 -14.78
C SER A 216 4.15 -30.72 -15.12
N ALA A 217 3.73 -30.20 -16.28
CA ALA A 217 2.31 -30.00 -16.58
C ALA A 217 1.91 -30.29 -18.05
N GLU A 218 2.03 -31.54 -18.49
CA GLU A 218 1.30 -32.04 -19.66
C GLU A 218 0.05 -32.80 -19.18
N GLY A 219 -1.17 -32.31 -19.47
CA GLY A 219 -2.39 -33.13 -19.34
C GLY A 219 -3.69 -32.53 -18.77
N GLY A 220 -3.88 -31.20 -18.69
CA GLY A 220 -5.13 -30.60 -18.17
C GLY A 220 -6.08 -30.07 -19.28
N PRO A 221 -7.40 -30.33 -19.22
CA PRO A 221 -8.37 -29.78 -20.18
C PRO A 221 -8.62 -28.28 -19.97
N ALA A 222 -8.70 -27.52 -21.06
CA ALA A 222 -8.92 -26.08 -21.06
C ALA A 222 -10.37 -25.72 -20.65
N GLY A 223 -10.51 -24.99 -19.55
CA GLY A 223 -11.77 -24.40 -19.08
C GLY A 223 -12.13 -23.11 -19.85
N ALA A 224 -13.42 -22.82 -19.94
CA ALA A 224 -13.93 -21.62 -20.60
C ALA A 224 -13.82 -20.39 -19.67
N ALA A 225 -12.89 -19.48 -19.99
CA ALA A 225 -12.59 -18.28 -19.21
C ALA A 225 -13.66 -17.18 -19.31
N SER A 226 -14.14 -16.74 -18.15
CA SER A 226 -15.05 -15.60 -17.91
C SER A 226 -14.54 -14.28 -18.51
N ASP A 227 -15.42 -13.48 -19.12
CA ASP A 227 -15.14 -12.17 -19.76
C ASP A 227 -14.88 -11.00 -18.80
N VAL A 228 -14.71 -11.27 -17.51
CA VAL A 228 -14.47 -10.20 -16.52
C VAL A 228 -12.98 -9.79 -16.58
N ASP A 229 -12.73 -8.63 -17.19
CA ASP A 229 -11.48 -7.85 -17.17
C ASP A 229 -10.29 -8.39 -18.03
N LYS A 230 -10.60 -9.09 -19.12
CA LYS A 230 -9.63 -9.47 -20.16
C LYS A 230 -9.05 -8.21 -20.82
N GLY A 231 -7.84 -7.81 -20.43
CA GLY A 231 -7.04 -6.84 -21.19
C GLY A 231 -6.29 -5.82 -20.36
N ARG A 232 -6.57 -5.70 -19.06
CA ARG A 232 -5.77 -4.81 -18.20
C ARG A 232 -4.53 -5.53 -17.70
N SER A 233 -3.37 -5.06 -18.15
CA SER A 233 -2.07 -5.43 -17.60
C SER A 233 -1.31 -4.19 -17.21
N GLY A 234 -0.43 -4.30 -16.24
CA GLY A 234 0.40 -3.20 -15.83
C GLY A 234 1.75 -3.65 -15.32
N THR A 235 2.67 -2.70 -15.31
CA THR A 235 4.03 -2.90 -14.83
C THR A 235 4.44 -1.67 -14.05
N ILE A 236 4.98 -1.90 -12.86
CA ILE A 236 5.60 -0.90 -12.01
C ILE A 236 7.08 -1.25 -11.91
N GLN A 237 7.94 -0.29 -12.25
CA GLN A 237 9.39 -0.42 -12.20
C GLN A 237 9.97 0.40 -11.05
N GLY A 238 10.94 -0.18 -10.35
CA GLY A 238 11.70 0.48 -9.29
C GLY A 238 10.82 1.03 -8.16
N LEU A 239 9.83 0.27 -7.72
CA LEU A 239 9.00 0.64 -6.58
C LEU A 239 9.85 0.66 -5.32
N GLU A 240 9.80 1.75 -4.57
CA GLU A 240 10.57 1.94 -3.36
C GLU A 240 9.69 2.54 -2.27
N LEU A 241 9.72 1.94 -1.09
CA LEU A 241 9.10 2.46 0.12
C LEU A 241 10.18 2.67 1.17
N ARG A 242 10.29 3.88 1.71
CA ARG A 242 11.11 4.18 2.89
C ARG A 242 10.22 4.62 4.04
N SER A 243 10.58 4.16 5.23
CA SER A 243 10.03 4.66 6.49
C SER A 243 11.18 5.16 7.36
N ASP A 244 10.97 6.24 8.10
CA ASP A 244 11.90 6.71 9.13
C ASP A 244 11.08 7.22 10.32
N MET A 245 11.42 6.74 11.52
CA MET A 245 10.75 7.11 12.75
C MET A 245 11.77 7.70 13.72
N ARG A 246 11.49 8.90 14.25
CA ARG A 246 12.38 9.62 15.17
C ARG A 246 11.65 10.03 16.43
N GLN A 247 12.30 9.85 17.58
CA GLN A 247 11.81 10.35 18.85
C GLN A 247 12.33 11.77 19.09
N ARG A 248 11.45 12.66 19.55
CA ARG A 248 11.79 14.03 20.00
C ARG A 248 11.10 14.29 21.33
N GLY A 249 11.72 13.86 22.43
CA GLY A 249 11.11 13.92 23.76
C GLY A 249 9.86 13.05 23.85
N ALA A 250 8.71 13.66 24.16
CA ALA A 250 7.41 12.99 24.30
C ALA A 250 6.65 12.80 22.97
N VAL A 251 7.20 13.30 21.86
CA VAL A 251 6.59 13.14 20.53
C VAL A 251 7.46 12.34 19.58
N THR A 252 6.80 11.73 18.60
CA THR A 252 7.37 10.95 17.51
C THR A 252 7.14 11.70 16.20
N GLU A 253 8.16 11.70 15.35
CA GLU A 253 8.07 12.09 13.95
C GLU A 253 8.10 10.83 13.09
N LEU A 254 7.14 10.71 12.16
CA LEU A 254 7.05 9.65 11.18
C LEU A 254 7.33 10.24 9.79
N ARG A 255 8.17 9.58 9.00
CA ARG A 255 8.45 9.95 7.61
C ARG A 255 8.23 8.74 6.73
N TYR A 256 7.52 8.93 5.63
CA TYR A 256 7.26 7.92 4.63
C TYR A 256 7.63 8.49 3.26
N GLN A 257 8.29 7.67 2.44
CA GLN A 257 8.54 7.99 1.05
C GLN A 257 8.14 6.80 0.19
N LEU A 258 7.23 7.00 -0.75
CA LEU A 258 6.90 6.06 -1.81
C LEU A 258 7.45 6.61 -3.12
N ALA A 259 8.14 5.81 -3.90
CA ALA A 259 8.61 6.20 -5.22
C ALA A 259 8.46 5.05 -6.22
N ALA A 260 8.24 5.36 -7.50
CA ALA A 260 8.29 4.41 -8.60
C ALA A 260 8.94 5.07 -9.82
N GLN A 261 9.83 4.37 -10.50
CA GLN A 261 10.51 4.90 -11.69
C GLN A 261 9.56 5.00 -12.88
N SER A 262 8.70 3.99 -13.06
CA SER A 262 7.73 3.96 -14.15
C SER A 262 6.52 3.11 -13.77
N ILE A 263 5.33 3.58 -14.17
CA ILE A 263 4.06 2.87 -14.07
C ILE A 263 3.44 2.83 -15.45
N VAL A 264 3.20 1.63 -15.96
CA VAL A 264 2.55 1.39 -17.25
C VAL A 264 1.28 0.61 -16.98
N VAL A 265 0.15 1.06 -17.50
CA VAL A 265 -1.12 0.33 -17.50
C VAL A 265 -1.61 0.25 -18.93
N LYS A 266 -1.92 -0.96 -19.40
CA LYS A 266 -2.44 -1.27 -20.73
C LYS A 266 -3.92 -1.66 -20.63
N PRO A 267 -4.75 -1.37 -21.65
CA PRO A 267 -4.49 -0.41 -22.73
C PRO A 267 -4.53 1.02 -22.16
N GLY A 268 -3.42 1.74 -22.25
CA GLY A 268 -3.29 3.09 -21.70
C GLY A 268 -2.22 3.83 -22.48
N PRO A 269 -2.39 5.16 -22.68
CA PRO A 269 -1.70 5.85 -23.75
C PRO A 269 -0.19 5.94 -23.55
N LEU A 270 0.32 6.21 -22.34
CA LEU A 270 1.76 6.37 -22.09
C LEU A 270 2.13 6.06 -20.62
N PRO A 271 3.41 5.73 -20.33
CA PRO A 271 3.89 5.47 -18.97
C PRO A 271 3.90 6.76 -18.12
N VAL A 272 3.55 6.63 -16.85
CA VAL A 272 3.83 7.66 -15.83
C VAL A 272 5.21 7.39 -15.25
N GLN A 273 6.09 8.38 -15.23
CA GLN A 273 7.48 8.27 -14.81
C GLN A 273 7.72 9.02 -13.50
N ASP A 274 8.77 8.63 -12.77
CA ASP A 274 9.28 9.34 -11.59
C ASP A 274 8.19 9.71 -10.57
N VAL A 275 7.29 8.77 -10.26
CA VAL A 275 6.25 8.98 -9.25
C VAL A 275 6.90 9.04 -7.88
N SER A 276 6.60 10.07 -7.09
CA SER A 276 7.18 10.29 -5.77
C SER A 276 6.14 10.86 -4.82
N LEU A 277 6.00 10.27 -3.63
CA LEU A 277 5.20 10.76 -2.52
C LEU A 277 6.08 10.78 -1.27
N LYS A 278 6.30 11.96 -0.70
CA LYS A 278 7.02 12.19 0.55
C LYS A 278 6.05 12.75 1.58
N LEU A 279 5.77 11.96 2.61
CA LEU A 279 4.85 12.27 3.69
C LEU A 279 5.59 12.35 5.03
N ARG A 280 5.30 13.36 5.83
CA ARG A 280 5.72 13.47 7.22
C ARG A 280 4.55 13.68 8.14
N ILE A 281 4.58 13.04 9.29
CA ILE A 281 3.63 13.25 10.39
C ILE A 281 4.45 13.67 11.61
N LEU A 282 4.24 14.90 12.05
CA LEU A 282 4.94 15.51 13.17
C LEU A 282 4.07 15.49 14.41
N ASN A 283 4.71 15.53 15.59
CA ASN A 283 4.06 15.68 16.89
C ASN A 283 3.09 14.54 17.25
N VAL A 284 3.38 13.31 16.81
CA VAL A 284 2.60 12.13 17.22
C VAL A 284 2.93 11.81 18.68
N ASN A 285 1.94 11.67 19.55
CA ASN A 285 2.21 11.36 20.96
C ASN A 285 2.88 9.98 21.10
N THR A 286 4.07 9.92 21.70
CA THR A 286 4.87 8.69 21.77
C THR A 286 4.21 7.60 22.63
N ALA A 287 3.57 7.98 23.73
CA ALA A 287 2.89 7.03 24.61
C ALA A 287 1.67 6.41 23.91
N ALA A 288 0.83 7.25 23.30
CA ALA A 288 -0.33 6.81 22.55
C ALA A 288 0.06 5.89 21.37
N LEU A 289 1.16 6.18 20.67
CA LEU A 289 1.66 5.33 19.60
C LEU A 289 2.16 3.97 20.13
N SER A 290 2.80 3.94 21.30
CA SER A 290 3.23 2.69 21.96
C SER A 290 2.02 1.85 22.38
N ASP A 291 1.01 2.48 22.99
CA ASP A 291 -0.25 1.83 23.37
C ASP A 291 -0.98 1.26 22.15
N PHE A 292 -1.10 2.06 21.10
CA PHE A 292 -1.71 1.63 19.84
C PHE A 292 -0.96 0.43 19.25
N ARG A 293 0.38 0.43 19.23
CA ARG A 293 1.16 -0.70 18.73
C ARG A 293 0.90 -1.97 19.54
N ARG A 294 0.87 -1.88 20.87
CA ARG A 294 0.57 -3.03 21.74
C ARG A 294 -0.84 -3.56 21.50
N GLY A 295 -1.82 -2.67 21.40
CA GLY A 295 -3.20 -3.03 21.06
C GLY A 295 -3.31 -3.68 19.69
N LEU A 296 -2.72 -3.07 18.66
CA LEU A 296 -2.69 -3.61 17.30
C LEU A 296 -2.04 -4.99 17.27
N HIS A 297 -0.92 -5.18 17.99
CA HIS A 297 -0.28 -6.49 18.10
C HIS A 297 -1.22 -7.54 18.70
N ALA A 298 -1.94 -7.20 19.78
CA ALA A 298 -2.91 -8.08 20.40
C ALA A 298 -4.10 -8.41 19.46
N VAL A 299 -4.52 -7.46 18.61
CA VAL A 299 -5.63 -7.67 17.67
C VAL A 299 -5.20 -8.47 16.43
N VAL A 300 -4.01 -8.19 15.88
CA VAL A 300 -3.50 -8.82 14.65
C VAL A 300 -2.99 -10.24 14.92
N PHE A 301 -2.25 -10.43 16.01
CA PHE A 301 -1.63 -11.71 16.34
C PHE A 301 -2.32 -12.46 17.47
N GLY A 302 -3.26 -11.82 18.17
CA GLY A 302 -4.16 -12.53 19.08
C GLY A 302 -5.14 -13.41 18.31
N ARG A 303 -5.68 -14.43 18.98
CA ARG A 303 -6.71 -15.32 18.44
C ARG A 303 -8.09 -14.66 18.43
N VAL A 304 -8.17 -13.46 17.84
CA VAL A 304 -9.39 -12.67 17.72
C VAL A 304 -10.08 -13.01 16.41
N SER A 305 -11.38 -13.32 16.46
CA SER A 305 -12.18 -13.56 15.25
C SER A 305 -12.21 -12.32 14.34
N ALA A 306 -12.58 -12.48 13.07
CA ALA A 306 -12.66 -11.35 12.16
C ALA A 306 -13.67 -10.28 12.64
N ASP A 307 -14.79 -10.71 13.23
CA ASP A 307 -15.86 -9.84 13.71
C ASP A 307 -15.43 -9.05 14.96
N GLU A 308 -14.77 -9.72 15.91
CA GLU A 308 -14.23 -9.05 17.11
C GLU A 308 -13.10 -8.07 16.76
N ARG A 309 -12.30 -8.35 15.72
CA ARG A 309 -11.21 -7.45 15.30
C ARG A 309 -11.73 -6.05 14.95
N GLY A 310 -12.89 -5.95 14.30
CA GLY A 310 -13.51 -4.65 14.01
C GLY A 310 -13.81 -3.85 15.28
N GLY A 311 -14.47 -4.50 16.25
CA GLY A 311 -14.83 -3.89 17.53
C GLY A 311 -13.64 -3.50 18.41
N LEU A 312 -12.50 -4.21 18.29
CA LEU A 312 -11.28 -3.88 19.04
C LEU A 312 -10.41 -2.81 18.35
N MET A 313 -10.41 -2.77 17.01
CA MET A 313 -9.58 -1.80 16.27
C MET A 313 -10.08 -0.37 16.41
N GLN A 314 -11.40 -0.16 16.38
CA GLN A 314 -12.00 1.17 16.47
C GLN A 314 -11.55 1.96 17.71
N PRO A 315 -11.71 1.46 18.96
CA PRO A 315 -11.33 2.21 20.16
C PRO A 315 -9.83 2.48 20.25
N LEU A 316 -8.99 1.60 19.68
CA LEU A 316 -7.54 1.83 19.58
C LEU A 316 -7.22 3.01 18.66
N TRP A 317 -7.86 3.05 17.48
CA TRP A 317 -7.74 4.16 16.53
C TRP A 317 -8.27 5.46 17.10
N GLU A 318 -9.45 5.45 17.71
CA GLU A 318 -10.05 6.63 18.33
C GLU A 318 -9.13 7.23 19.40
N ARG A 319 -8.57 6.40 20.29
CA ARG A 319 -7.64 6.86 21.32
C ARG A 319 -6.38 7.48 20.73
N LEU A 320 -5.77 6.82 19.74
CA LEU A 320 -4.58 7.33 19.06
C LEU A 320 -4.87 8.66 18.39
N LEU A 321 -5.95 8.73 17.60
CA LEU A 321 -6.36 9.91 16.86
C LEU A 321 -6.66 11.07 17.81
N LYS A 322 -7.52 10.85 18.81
CA LYS A 322 -7.89 11.87 19.79
C LYS A 322 -6.67 12.46 20.52
N THR A 323 -5.77 11.60 21.00
CA THR A 323 -4.55 12.04 21.70
C THR A 323 -3.59 12.76 20.75
N THR A 324 -3.46 12.29 19.51
CA THR A 324 -2.54 12.86 18.52
C THR A 324 -3.05 14.20 17.98
N LEU A 325 -4.36 14.31 17.74
CA LEU A 325 -5.02 15.53 17.26
C LEU A 325 -4.94 16.65 18.30
N THR A 326 -5.27 16.36 19.56
CA THR A 326 -5.19 17.32 20.68
C THR A 326 -3.74 17.75 20.99
N GLN A 327 -2.75 16.91 20.70
CA GLN A 327 -1.32 17.23 20.82
C GLN A 327 -0.83 18.21 19.73
N GLY A 328 -1.64 18.51 18.71
CA GLY A 328 -1.25 19.38 17.61
C GLY A 328 -0.43 18.66 16.53
N VAL A 329 -0.89 17.48 16.11
CA VAL A 329 -0.33 16.75 14.97
C VAL A 329 -0.30 17.63 13.72
N VAL A 330 0.78 17.50 12.95
CA VAL A 330 0.91 18.14 11.65
C VAL A 330 1.25 17.08 10.62
N MET A 331 0.44 17.00 9.57
CA MET A 331 0.73 16.18 8.40
C MET A 331 1.30 17.09 7.30
N ILE A 332 2.39 16.67 6.68
CA ILE A 332 3.06 17.41 5.61
C ILE A 332 3.28 16.45 4.43
N VAL A 333 2.70 16.76 3.29
CA VAL A 333 3.10 16.20 2.00
C VAL A 333 4.21 17.11 1.47
N ASP A 334 5.46 16.72 1.69
CA ASP A 334 6.62 17.49 1.21
C ASP A 334 6.65 17.54 -0.32
N GLU A 335 6.16 16.48 -0.95
CA GLU A 335 6.12 16.28 -2.38
C GLU A 335 5.15 15.14 -2.72
N LEU A 336 4.24 15.39 -3.65
CA LEU A 336 3.52 14.40 -4.44
C LEU A 336 3.72 14.79 -5.89
N SER A 337 4.56 14.05 -6.62
CA SER A 337 4.94 14.37 -7.99
C SER A 337 4.84 13.16 -8.90
N ALA A 338 4.62 13.44 -10.19
CA ALA A 338 4.64 12.46 -11.26
C ALA A 338 5.00 13.15 -12.57
N ARG A 339 5.77 12.48 -13.42
CA ARG A 339 6.13 12.95 -14.76
C ARG A 339 5.35 12.21 -15.83
N TYR A 340 4.84 12.96 -16.80
CA TYR A 340 4.16 12.45 -17.98
C TYR A 340 4.60 13.27 -19.20
N ASN A 341 5.04 12.61 -20.27
CA ASN A 341 5.57 13.28 -21.47
C ASN A 341 6.68 14.31 -21.19
N GLY A 342 7.56 14.02 -20.23
CA GLY A 342 8.63 14.95 -19.83
C GLY A 342 8.18 16.09 -18.91
N ASN A 343 6.87 16.30 -18.73
CA ASN A 343 6.28 17.33 -17.88
C ASN A 343 5.99 16.78 -16.48
N GLU A 344 6.38 17.51 -15.44
CA GLU A 344 6.20 17.09 -14.05
C GLU A 344 5.10 17.89 -13.36
N ALA A 345 4.05 17.20 -12.91
CA ALA A 345 3.11 17.78 -11.94
C ALA A 345 3.63 17.54 -10.53
N ALA A 346 3.49 18.54 -9.66
CA ALA A 346 3.88 18.44 -8.26
C ALA A 346 2.85 19.12 -7.35
N LEU A 347 2.61 18.49 -6.20
CA LEU A 347 1.77 18.98 -5.13
C LEU A 347 2.55 18.96 -3.83
N LYS A 348 2.40 20.01 -3.03
CA LYS A 348 2.82 20.06 -1.63
C LYS A 348 1.62 20.39 -0.78
N ALA A 349 1.54 19.80 0.40
CA ALA A 349 0.46 20.10 1.32
C ALA A 349 0.94 20.11 2.76
N ARG A 350 0.28 20.92 3.58
CA ARG A 350 0.41 20.93 5.02
C ARG A 350 -1.00 20.92 5.61
N LEU A 351 -1.24 20.02 6.54
CA LEU A 351 -2.48 19.90 7.28
C LEU A 351 -2.17 19.95 8.78
N SER A 352 -2.90 20.77 9.51
CA SER A 352 -2.77 20.97 10.95
C SER A 352 -4.11 21.37 11.56
N PHE A 353 -4.15 21.56 12.88
CA PHE A 353 -5.35 21.96 13.60
C PHE A 353 -5.04 23.15 14.50
N ASP A 354 -5.91 24.15 14.52
CA ASP A 354 -5.79 25.34 15.36
C ASP A 354 -6.45 25.11 16.72
N GLN A 355 -5.64 25.01 17.78
CA GLN A 355 -6.08 24.90 19.18
C GLN A 355 -7.20 23.87 19.42
N LEU A 356 -6.99 22.64 18.96
CA LEU A 356 -7.98 21.57 19.11
C LEU A 356 -8.06 21.10 20.57
N ARG A 357 -9.27 21.07 21.12
CA ARG A 357 -9.60 20.53 22.44
C ARG A 357 -10.14 19.12 22.29
N GLU A 358 -10.22 18.43 23.41
CA GLU A 358 -10.71 17.05 23.46
C GLU A 358 -12.14 16.90 22.93
N ASP A 359 -13.05 17.79 23.33
CA ASP A 359 -14.47 17.77 22.93
C ASP A 359 -14.68 18.10 21.45
N ASP A 360 -13.75 18.85 20.84
CA ASP A 360 -13.84 19.23 19.43
C ASP A 360 -13.70 18.01 18.50
N VAL A 361 -12.92 17.00 18.92
CA VAL A 361 -12.69 15.78 18.13
C VAL A 361 -13.98 14.99 17.93
N ALA A 362 -14.90 15.04 18.90
CA ALA A 362 -16.19 14.36 18.83
C ALA A 362 -17.22 15.11 17.97
N THR A 363 -16.92 16.35 17.55
CA THR A 363 -17.86 17.21 16.81
C THR A 363 -17.29 17.52 15.41
N PRO A 364 -17.64 16.73 14.37
CA PRO A 364 -17.03 16.86 13.03
C PRO A 364 -17.05 18.28 12.45
N GLY A 365 -18.12 19.05 12.71
CA GLY A 365 -18.23 20.43 12.26
C GLY A 365 -17.19 21.37 12.90
N VAL A 366 -16.95 21.23 14.21
CA VAL A 366 -15.94 22.02 14.94
C VAL A 366 -14.53 21.59 14.55
N LEU A 367 -14.30 20.28 14.41
CA LEU A 367 -13.04 19.74 13.91
C LEU A 367 -12.71 20.32 12.52
N LEU A 368 -13.70 20.32 11.61
CA LEU A 368 -13.56 20.90 10.28
C LEU A 368 -13.28 22.41 10.36
N GLN A 369 -13.95 23.16 11.24
CA GLN A 369 -13.68 24.59 11.40
C GLN A 369 -12.24 24.87 11.89
N LYS A 370 -11.69 24.01 12.75
CA LYS A 370 -10.33 24.14 13.30
C LYS A 370 -9.23 23.57 12.41
N MET A 371 -9.60 22.82 11.37
CA MET A 371 -8.65 22.31 10.39
C MET A 371 -8.01 23.47 9.62
N VAL A 372 -6.69 23.44 9.49
CA VAL A 372 -5.90 24.36 8.69
C VAL A 372 -5.12 23.56 7.67
N ALA A 373 -5.41 23.78 6.39
CA ALA A 373 -4.71 23.16 5.28
C ALA A 373 -4.14 24.21 4.33
N ASP A 374 -2.90 24.01 3.89
CA ASP A 374 -2.24 24.79 2.84
C ASP A 374 -1.74 23.82 1.77
N ILE A 375 -2.15 24.00 0.53
CA ILE A 375 -1.82 23.15 -0.62
C ILE A 375 -1.23 24.03 -1.72
N ASP A 376 -0.01 23.72 -2.18
CA ASP A 376 0.65 24.34 -3.34
C ASP A 376 0.65 23.32 -4.47
N LEU A 377 -0.08 23.63 -5.55
CA LEU A 377 -0.19 22.82 -6.75
C LEU A 377 0.58 23.47 -7.90
N ARG A 378 1.35 22.65 -8.62
CA ARG A 378 2.10 23.05 -9.82
C ARG A 378 1.86 22.03 -10.92
N VAL A 379 1.33 22.51 -12.04
CA VAL A 379 1.02 21.68 -13.21
C VAL A 379 1.50 22.40 -14.47
N PRO A 380 2.44 21.83 -15.25
CA PRO A 380 2.81 22.37 -16.55
C PRO A 380 1.57 22.52 -17.45
N VAL A 381 1.46 23.63 -18.17
CA VAL A 381 0.29 23.92 -19.03
C VAL A 381 0.07 22.80 -20.06
N GLU A 382 1.15 22.24 -20.62
CA GLU A 382 1.08 21.11 -21.55
C GLU A 382 0.48 19.85 -20.91
N LEU A 383 0.81 19.58 -19.65
CA LEU A 383 0.23 18.46 -18.93
C LEU A 383 -1.27 18.66 -18.65
N ALA A 384 -1.69 19.90 -18.39
CA ALA A 384 -3.11 20.21 -18.23
C ALA A 384 -3.90 19.96 -19.54
N LYS A 385 -3.30 20.23 -20.71
CA LYS A 385 -3.88 19.88 -22.02
C LYS A 385 -3.94 18.38 -22.24
N ASP A 386 -2.86 17.65 -21.94
CA ASP A 386 -2.82 16.19 -22.01
C ASP A 386 -3.91 15.56 -21.13
N LEU A 387 -4.09 16.07 -19.91
CA LEU A 387 -5.13 15.59 -19.00
C LEU A 387 -6.54 15.91 -19.54
N ALA A 388 -6.76 17.12 -20.08
CA ALA A 388 -8.01 17.48 -20.73
C ALA A 388 -8.32 16.54 -21.90
N TYR A 389 -7.32 16.17 -22.69
CA TYR A 389 -7.46 15.19 -23.78
C TYR A 389 -7.89 13.81 -23.28
N VAL A 390 -7.24 13.29 -22.23
CA VAL A 390 -7.61 12.01 -21.63
C VAL A 390 -9.04 12.02 -21.08
N MET A 391 -9.44 13.12 -20.42
CA MET A 391 -10.80 13.28 -19.87
C MET A 391 -11.86 13.51 -20.95
N ALA A 392 -11.51 14.17 -22.04
CA ALA A 392 -12.40 14.44 -23.17
C ALA A 392 -12.71 13.19 -23.98
N ARG A 393 -11.74 12.29 -24.16
CA ARG A 393 -11.84 11.13 -25.07
C ARG A 393 -13.12 10.29 -24.90
N PRO A 394 -13.62 9.97 -23.68
CA PRO A 394 -14.88 9.23 -23.51
C PRO A 394 -16.12 9.99 -24.00
N HIS A 395 -16.08 11.33 -24.08
CA HIS A 395 -17.23 12.18 -24.44
C HIS A 395 -17.36 12.44 -25.94
N PHE A 396 -16.28 12.29 -26.71
CA PHE A 396 -16.25 12.62 -28.14
C PHE A 396 -16.46 11.41 -29.08
N GLY A 397 -16.73 10.22 -28.51
CA GLY A 397 -16.91 8.98 -29.28
C GLY A 397 -15.60 8.41 -29.80
N ALA A 398 -15.55 7.10 -30.05
CA ALA A 398 -14.34 6.41 -30.53
C ALA A 398 -13.96 6.79 -31.98
N ASP A 399 -14.92 7.30 -32.76
CA ASP A 399 -14.77 7.59 -34.19
C ASP A 399 -14.31 9.03 -34.48
N MET A 400 -14.17 9.88 -33.46
CA MET A 400 -13.66 11.23 -33.67
C MET A 400 -12.19 11.17 -34.11
N ASP A 401 -11.90 11.85 -35.22
CA ASP A 401 -10.54 12.06 -35.71
C ASP A 401 -9.61 12.58 -34.59
N GLU A 402 -8.43 11.97 -34.44
CA GLU A 402 -7.52 12.26 -33.33
C GLU A 402 -7.06 13.73 -33.33
N THR A 403 -6.88 14.32 -34.51
CA THR A 403 -6.50 15.73 -34.67
C THR A 403 -7.62 16.65 -34.15
N LYS A 404 -8.87 16.36 -34.51
CA LYS A 404 -10.05 17.10 -34.02
C LYS A 404 -10.24 16.94 -32.51
N LEU A 405 -10.02 15.74 -31.97
CA LEU A 405 -10.11 15.47 -30.54
C LEU A 405 -9.05 16.28 -29.77
N ARG A 406 -7.80 16.29 -30.24
CA ARG A 406 -6.72 17.10 -29.66
C ARG A 406 -7.06 18.59 -29.68
N ALA A 407 -7.46 19.12 -30.84
CA ALA A 407 -7.81 20.54 -30.97
C ALA A 407 -8.99 20.95 -30.06
N SER A 408 -9.99 20.09 -29.92
CA SER A 408 -11.13 20.32 -29.02
C SER A 408 -10.70 20.28 -27.56
N SER A 409 -9.84 19.34 -27.20
CA SER A 409 -9.30 19.19 -25.83
C SER A 409 -8.41 20.37 -25.44
N ASP A 410 -7.59 20.87 -26.37
CA ASP A 410 -6.77 22.07 -26.20
C ASP A 410 -7.64 23.31 -25.98
N ALA A 411 -8.73 23.46 -26.73
CA ALA A 411 -9.67 24.56 -26.56
C ALA A 411 -10.36 24.51 -25.19
N VAL A 412 -10.75 23.31 -24.73
CA VAL A 412 -11.32 23.10 -23.38
C VAL A 412 -10.28 23.45 -22.30
N ALA A 413 -9.05 22.94 -22.42
CA ALA A 413 -7.97 23.23 -21.49
C ALA A 413 -7.67 24.73 -21.42
N ALA A 414 -7.52 25.39 -22.58
CA ALA A 414 -7.28 26.83 -22.66
C ALA A 414 -8.42 27.64 -22.01
N LYS A 415 -9.67 27.24 -22.23
CA LYS A 415 -10.84 27.88 -21.60
C LYS A 415 -10.84 27.71 -20.08
N LEU A 416 -10.54 26.51 -19.57
CA LEU A 416 -10.47 26.23 -18.13
C LEU A 416 -9.32 27.01 -17.47
N ILE A 417 -8.12 26.98 -18.07
CA ILE A 417 -6.97 27.75 -17.59
C ILE A 417 -7.29 29.25 -17.61
N GLY A 418 -7.87 29.75 -18.70
CA GLY A 418 -8.29 31.15 -18.83
C GLY A 418 -9.28 31.57 -17.74
N LYS A 419 -10.24 30.70 -17.38
CA LYS A 419 -11.18 30.96 -16.27
C LYS A 419 -10.48 30.98 -14.91
N LEU A 420 -9.58 30.03 -14.64
CA LEU A 420 -8.86 29.97 -13.37
C LEU A 420 -7.95 31.19 -13.19
N VAL A 421 -7.22 31.56 -14.23
CA VAL A 421 -6.32 32.72 -14.23
C VAL A 421 -7.10 34.04 -14.21
N GLY A 422 -8.10 34.18 -15.08
CA GLY A 422 -8.93 35.39 -15.15
C GLY A 422 -9.77 35.62 -13.88
N GLY A 423 -10.17 34.55 -13.19
CA GLY A 423 -10.82 34.63 -11.88
C GLY A 423 -9.87 34.90 -10.71
N GLY A 424 -8.55 34.87 -10.94
CA GLY A 424 -7.52 35.04 -9.91
C GLY A 424 -7.39 33.86 -8.95
N PHE A 425 -7.82 32.66 -9.37
CA PHE A 425 -7.70 31.42 -8.58
C PHE A 425 -6.39 30.67 -8.84
N ALA A 426 -5.72 30.97 -9.95
CA ALA A 426 -4.43 30.43 -10.32
C ALA A 426 -3.60 31.50 -11.06
N ARG A 427 -2.30 31.25 -11.18
CA ARG A 427 -1.41 32.05 -12.03
C ARG A 427 -0.58 31.17 -12.94
N VAL A 428 -0.20 31.70 -14.10
CA VAL A 428 0.77 31.04 -14.99
C VAL A 428 2.13 31.67 -14.75
N GLU A 429 3.10 30.86 -14.34
CA GLU A 429 4.47 31.27 -14.09
C GLU A 429 5.41 30.28 -14.78
N ARG A 430 6.28 30.74 -15.70
CA ARG A 430 7.23 29.87 -16.42
C ARG A 430 6.59 28.65 -17.08
N ASN A 431 5.44 28.84 -17.74
CA ASN A 431 4.65 27.77 -18.37
C ASN A 431 4.07 26.72 -17.40
N GLU A 432 4.00 27.04 -16.11
CA GLU A 432 3.33 26.23 -15.09
C GLU A 432 2.09 26.96 -14.58
N LEU A 433 0.97 26.25 -14.50
CA LEU A 433 -0.18 26.65 -13.72
C LEU A 433 0.14 26.40 -12.24
N ARG A 434 0.16 27.48 -11.46
CA ARG A 434 0.39 27.46 -10.02
C ARG A 434 -0.86 27.91 -9.29
N MET A 435 -1.21 27.19 -8.24
CA MET A 435 -2.38 27.47 -7.42
C MET A 435 -2.08 27.15 -5.95
N THR A 436 -2.38 28.10 -5.07
CA THR A 436 -2.31 27.89 -3.62
C THR A 436 -3.72 27.75 -3.06
N ILE A 437 -4.10 26.55 -2.63
CA ILE A 437 -5.39 26.32 -1.96
C ILE A 437 -5.16 26.39 -0.45
N GLN A 438 -5.98 27.19 0.24
CA GLN A 438 -5.96 27.30 1.69
C GLN A 438 -7.33 26.96 2.24
N PHE A 439 -7.36 26.17 3.29
CA PHE A 439 -8.54 25.90 4.08
C PHE A 439 -8.29 26.34 5.52
N LYS A 440 -9.06 27.30 6.01
CA LYS A 440 -8.91 27.84 7.36
C LYS A 440 -10.24 28.36 7.90
N GLY A 441 -10.60 28.00 9.13
CA GLY A 441 -11.83 28.50 9.75
C GLY A 441 -13.09 28.03 9.03
N GLY A 442 -13.09 26.83 8.44
CA GLY A 442 -14.20 26.32 7.65
C GLY A 442 -14.34 26.92 6.25
N LYS A 443 -13.40 27.78 5.82
CA LYS A 443 -13.45 28.48 4.52
C LYS A 443 -12.35 27.96 3.61
N LEU A 444 -12.71 27.72 2.35
CA LEU A 444 -11.78 27.36 1.28
C LEU A 444 -11.47 28.60 0.43
N SER A 445 -10.21 28.79 0.09
CA SER A 445 -9.75 29.83 -0.84
C SER A 445 -8.67 29.32 -1.77
N ALA A 446 -8.58 29.86 -2.98
CA ALA A 446 -7.49 29.63 -3.92
C ALA A 446 -6.84 30.96 -4.30
N ASP A 447 -5.52 31.07 -4.15
CA ASP A 447 -4.73 32.29 -4.33
C ASP A 447 -5.34 33.51 -3.60
N GLY A 448 -5.86 33.27 -2.39
CA GLY A 448 -6.49 34.27 -1.53
C GLY A 448 -7.94 34.63 -1.91
N LYS A 449 -8.48 34.08 -3.01
CA LYS A 449 -9.89 34.27 -3.41
C LYS A 449 -10.77 33.18 -2.78
N PRO A 450 -11.91 33.54 -2.16
CA PRO A 450 -12.81 32.54 -1.59
C PRO A 450 -13.38 31.64 -2.68
N LEU A 451 -13.35 30.33 -2.46
CA LEU A 451 -14.02 29.36 -3.30
C LEU A 451 -15.41 29.09 -2.74
N SER A 452 -16.44 29.45 -3.49
CA SER A 452 -17.79 28.96 -3.19
C SER A 452 -17.89 27.52 -3.68
N LEU A 453 -18.33 26.61 -2.82
CA LEU A 453 -18.58 25.20 -3.20
C LEU A 453 -19.59 25.08 -4.36
N ALA A 454 -20.44 26.08 -4.56
CA ALA A 454 -21.37 26.13 -5.69
C ALA A 454 -20.67 26.16 -7.06
N VAL A 455 -19.42 26.62 -7.14
CA VAL A 455 -18.66 26.68 -8.40
C VAL A 455 -18.33 25.29 -8.96
N PHE A 456 -18.29 24.26 -8.10
CA PHE A 456 -18.00 22.87 -8.51
C PHE A 456 -19.26 22.01 -8.72
N ALA A 457 -20.43 22.47 -8.27
CA ALA A 457 -21.69 21.73 -8.38
C ALA A 457 -22.43 21.99 -9.71
N GLY A 458 -21.93 22.89 -10.57
CA GLY A 458 -22.59 23.34 -11.80
C GLY A 458 -21.91 22.90 -13.10
N GLY A 459 -21.47 21.64 -13.18
CA GLY A 459 -20.87 21.03 -14.38
C GLY A 459 -21.81 20.04 -15.04
#